data_AF-A0A847K1H0-F1
#
_entry.id   AF-A0A847K1H0-F1
#
_cell.length_a   1.000
_cell.length_b   1.000
_cell.length_c   1.000
_cell.angle_alpha   90.00
_cell.angle_beta   90.00
_cell.angle_gamma   90.00
#
_symmetry.space_group_name_H-M   'P 1'
#
loop_
_entity.id
_entity.type
_entity.pdbx_description
1 polymer ?
#
loop_
_entity_poly.entity_id
_entity_poly.type
_entity_poly.pdbx_seq_one_letter_code
_entity_poly.pdbx_strand_id
1 'polypeptide(L)'
;MISPATSAVAAGAMAPIWYGAVRRLSKGLTTRQVPLLALGSAFSFTIMMFNVPLAGGTTAHAVGAVALAILLGPWAAVLGISVALAIQAVFFGDGGVLALGANCLSMAAAMPLCGYAVYRMMSGNALPGTARHTAAVAAGAYVGVNVAALLTAVVLGVQPMLHHDAAGHALYFPFDLRVTLPAMVLPHLTVAGLIEAAVSVAAVRFAVFAGVTPEHTRVSGRHSRMEWLWLGLAGLVALAPLGLIAEGEAWGEWGTEELTARAGYTPAAFAEAEQRGPIGLHLLPDYLSDRGAVFYILSGIVGVALIVGIIWIVARPVARSDDGPGSADGGPAPRSSVREGQLPDWLKDSTPPAERIADPPRMTYLNRTMGELVRFMSEQMRAEQSSRLPGALQSVDARVKLGVTLAGLVVAASLRHAGSSVLLCLVLIVLAARSRLGAGAFLRRGLGLCAFFALPVSAPLMLRAVTDGPTILSLGDSRWLQISQPGLLACVSLFTRALGAVMLAQMLTLSTPWHEVLAALRSFAVPAVVIAVLAMTYRYIAVLVRAADEAFVARRSRTVGSIPTGTARGLVGSAMGALFGRAMALAEEVHDAMVARGWTGRARSLAKHRLSWSDLAAGTAGLCGLAILYVLDRLSA
;
A
#
# COMPACT_ATOMS: atom_id res chain seq x y z
N MET A 1 14.35 -23.26 -4.68
CA MET A 1 15.72 -22.76 -4.39
C MET A 1 16.37 -23.40 -3.18
N ILE A 2 15.77 -23.30 -1.99
CA ILE A 2 16.21 -24.01 -0.78
C ILE A 2 15.17 -25.04 -0.36
N SER A 3 15.57 -26.06 0.39
CA SER A 3 14.64 -27.09 0.87
C SER A 3 13.60 -26.52 1.84
N PRO A 4 12.37 -27.07 1.87
CA PRO A 4 11.37 -26.70 2.88
C PRO A 4 11.88 -26.84 4.32
N ALA A 5 12.74 -27.83 4.57
CA ALA A 5 13.39 -28.00 5.86
C ALA A 5 14.32 -26.83 6.20
N THR A 6 15.18 -26.42 5.25
CA THR A 6 16.07 -25.26 5.42
C THR A 6 15.26 -23.97 5.59
N SER A 7 14.21 -23.78 4.79
CA SER A 7 13.25 -22.68 4.91
C SER A 7 12.62 -22.60 6.29
N ALA A 8 12.13 -23.74 6.81
CA ALA A 8 11.51 -23.81 8.13
C ALA A 8 12.51 -23.50 9.25
N VAL A 9 13.73 -24.01 9.16
CA VAL A 9 14.81 -23.72 10.13
C VAL A 9 15.15 -22.23 10.11
N ALA A 10 15.31 -21.62 8.93
CA ALA A 10 15.62 -20.20 8.80
C ALA A 10 14.48 -19.31 9.34
N ALA A 11 13.23 -19.65 9.02
CA ALA A 11 12.07 -18.95 9.57
C ALA A 11 11.98 -19.11 11.10
N GLY A 12 12.25 -20.31 11.63
CA GLY A 12 12.32 -20.57 13.07
C GLY A 12 13.41 -19.77 13.77
N ALA A 13 14.58 -19.60 13.13
CA ALA A 13 15.67 -18.76 13.64
C ALA A 13 15.35 -17.26 13.58
N MET A 14 14.62 -16.82 12.55
CA MET A 14 14.26 -15.40 12.36
C MET A 14 13.09 -14.96 13.27
N ALA A 15 12.14 -15.86 13.58
CA ALA A 15 10.98 -15.57 14.41
C ALA A 15 11.31 -14.90 15.78
N PRO A 16 12.25 -15.39 16.61
CA PRO A 16 12.61 -14.72 17.86
C PRO A 16 13.27 -13.34 17.63
N ILE A 17 13.98 -13.15 16.52
CA ILE A 17 14.60 -11.88 16.15
C ILE A 17 13.50 -10.85 15.81
N TRP A 18 12.51 -11.22 15.00
CA TRP A 18 11.35 -10.36 14.72
C TRP A 18 10.60 -10.01 16.00
N TYR A 19 10.34 -10.99 16.84
CA TYR A 19 9.68 -10.76 18.12
C TYR A 19 10.45 -9.77 19.00
N GLY A 20 11.77 -9.94 19.11
CA GLY A 20 12.66 -9.03 19.82
C GLY A 20 12.67 -7.63 19.21
N ALA A 21 12.71 -7.53 17.89
CA ALA A 21 12.70 -6.27 17.16
C ALA A 21 11.38 -5.50 17.38
N VAL A 22 10.23 -6.17 17.27
CA VAL A 22 8.91 -5.56 17.53
C VAL A 22 8.82 -5.05 18.96
N ARG A 23 9.23 -5.85 19.95
CA ARG A 23 9.20 -5.45 21.37
C ARG A 23 10.10 -4.27 21.70
N ARG A 24 11.27 -4.17 21.05
CA ARG A 24 12.21 -3.06 21.27
C ARG A 24 11.73 -1.81 20.54
N LEU A 25 11.28 -1.96 19.29
CA LEU A 25 10.74 -0.87 18.50
C LEU A 25 9.50 -0.28 19.17
N SER A 26 8.57 -1.09 19.66
CA SER A 26 7.35 -0.62 20.33
C SER A 26 7.60 0.18 21.60
N LYS A 27 8.78 0.04 22.22
CA LYS A 27 9.17 0.83 23.39
C LYS A 27 9.77 2.20 23.04
N GLY A 28 10.41 2.31 21.87
CA GLY A 28 11.19 3.49 21.47
C GLY A 28 10.66 4.27 20.26
N LEU A 29 9.69 3.73 19.52
CA LEU A 29 9.19 4.33 18.28
C LEU A 29 8.27 5.52 18.57
N THR A 30 8.68 6.70 18.11
CA THR A 30 7.85 7.91 18.15
C THR A 30 7.06 8.08 16.85
N THR A 31 5.96 8.84 16.92
CA THR A 31 5.12 9.13 15.75
C THR A 31 5.91 9.80 14.61
N ARG A 32 6.97 10.56 14.93
CA ARG A 32 7.86 11.20 13.94
C ARG A 32 8.79 10.21 13.23
N GLN A 33 9.10 9.07 13.84
CA GLN A 33 10.01 8.07 13.27
C GLN A 33 9.30 7.12 12.29
N VAL A 34 7.98 6.97 12.38
CA VAL A 34 7.21 6.08 11.47
C VAL A 34 7.39 6.45 9.99
N PRO A 35 7.27 7.72 9.56
CA PRO A 35 7.52 8.08 8.16
C PRO A 35 8.97 7.88 7.72
N LEU A 36 9.94 8.06 8.62
CA LEU A 36 11.35 7.83 8.31
C LEU A 36 11.64 6.33 8.15
N LEU A 37 11.02 5.48 8.95
CA LEU A 37 11.10 4.03 8.80
C LEU A 37 10.48 3.59 7.48
N ALA A 38 9.31 4.13 7.12
CA ALA A 38 8.66 3.87 5.84
C ALA A 38 9.54 4.25 4.66
N LEU A 39 10.08 5.47 4.68
CA LEU A 39 10.95 5.97 3.62
C LEU A 39 12.28 5.20 3.56
N GLY A 40 12.90 4.89 4.69
CA GLY A 40 14.15 4.14 4.73
C GLY A 40 14.01 2.70 4.24
N SER A 41 12.85 2.07 4.51
CA SER A 41 12.52 0.75 3.97
C SER A 41 12.25 0.82 2.47
N ALA A 42 11.58 1.87 2.00
CA ALA A 42 11.34 2.11 0.58
C ALA A 42 12.65 2.39 -0.18
N PHE A 43 13.57 3.15 0.42
CA PHE A 43 14.92 3.36 -0.10
C PHE A 43 15.67 2.04 -0.26
N SER A 44 15.65 1.19 0.76
CA SER A 44 16.30 -0.12 0.68
C SER A 44 15.70 -0.98 -0.43
N PHE A 45 14.37 -1.05 -0.52
CA PHE A 45 13.67 -1.71 -1.61
C PHE A 45 14.13 -1.22 -2.99
N THR A 46 14.14 0.09 -3.22
CA THR A 46 14.56 0.64 -4.51
C THR A 46 16.02 0.36 -4.82
N ILE A 47 16.91 0.37 -3.84
CA ILE A 47 18.32 0.01 -4.08
C ILE A 47 18.50 -1.47 -4.41
N MET A 48 17.72 -2.36 -3.79
CA MET A 48 17.79 -3.80 -4.10
C MET A 48 17.34 -4.15 -5.52
N MET A 49 16.59 -3.25 -6.19
CA MET A 49 16.28 -3.36 -7.62
C MET A 49 17.50 -3.19 -8.53
N PHE A 50 18.64 -2.69 -8.03
CA PHE A 50 19.88 -2.60 -8.80
C PHE A 50 20.74 -3.83 -8.50
N ASN A 51 20.43 -4.95 -9.14
CA ASN A 51 21.13 -6.20 -8.91
C ASN A 51 21.82 -6.74 -10.16
N VAL A 52 22.87 -7.53 -9.93
CA VAL A 52 23.66 -8.18 -10.97
C VAL A 52 23.68 -9.68 -10.69
N PRO A 53 23.35 -10.54 -11.67
CA PRO A 53 23.34 -11.98 -11.49
C PRO A 53 24.75 -12.53 -11.25
N LEU A 54 24.88 -13.51 -10.35
CA LEU A 54 26.14 -14.17 -10.02
C LEU A 54 26.13 -15.63 -10.47
N ALA A 55 27.01 -15.98 -11.42
CA ALA A 55 27.18 -17.37 -11.84
C ALA A 55 27.68 -18.24 -10.67
N GLY A 56 26.90 -19.27 -10.29
CA GLY A 56 27.18 -20.13 -9.14
C GLY A 56 26.70 -19.61 -7.78
N GLY A 57 26.01 -18.46 -7.77
CA GLY A 57 25.45 -17.80 -6.58
C GLY A 57 23.99 -17.41 -6.77
N THR A 58 23.60 -16.21 -6.35
CA THR A 58 22.27 -15.60 -6.62
C THR A 58 22.48 -14.26 -7.32
N THR A 59 22.46 -13.15 -6.58
CA THR A 59 22.74 -11.81 -7.09
C THR A 59 23.71 -11.06 -6.19
N ALA A 60 24.36 -10.05 -6.76
CA ALA A 60 25.13 -9.03 -6.05
C ALA A 60 24.40 -7.69 -6.16
N HIS A 61 24.16 -7.04 -5.03
CA HIS A 61 23.56 -5.71 -4.96
C HIS A 61 23.83 -5.03 -3.63
N ALA A 62 23.60 -3.72 -3.61
CA ALA A 62 23.51 -2.95 -2.37
C ALA A 62 22.13 -3.15 -1.73
N VAL A 63 22.05 -3.00 -0.41
CA VAL A 63 20.81 -3.17 0.37
C VAL A 63 20.49 -1.89 1.14
N GLY A 64 21.49 -1.17 1.64
CA GLY A 64 21.28 0.02 2.49
C GLY A 64 20.82 -0.29 3.92
N ALA A 65 20.87 -1.55 4.36
CA ALA A 65 20.39 -1.96 5.68
C ALA A 65 21.18 -1.32 6.83
N VAL A 66 22.50 -1.18 6.67
CA VAL A 66 23.36 -0.56 7.70
C VAL A 66 23.11 0.94 7.80
N ALA A 67 22.89 1.63 6.68
CA ALA A 67 22.50 3.04 6.68
C ALA A 67 21.18 3.26 7.46
N LEU A 68 20.19 2.39 7.23
CA LEU A 68 18.94 2.42 7.97
C LEU A 68 19.15 2.18 9.48
N ALA A 69 20.02 1.23 9.83
CA ALA A 69 20.36 0.93 11.22
C ALA A 69 21.07 2.11 11.92
N ILE A 70 21.89 2.87 11.21
CA ILE A 70 22.57 4.06 11.74
C ILE A 70 21.58 5.21 11.97
N LEU A 71 20.60 5.37 11.08
CA LEU A 71 19.63 6.47 11.14
C LEU A 71 18.52 6.23 12.17
N LEU A 72 17.97 5.02 12.23
CA LEU A 72 16.76 4.69 13.00
C LEU A 72 16.96 3.63 14.08
N GLY A 73 18.15 3.02 14.11
CA GLY A 73 18.50 1.95 15.02
C GLY A 73 18.41 0.56 14.40
N PRO A 74 19.21 -0.40 14.91
CA PRO A 74 19.31 -1.73 14.32
C PRO A 74 17.99 -2.50 14.32
N TRP A 75 17.17 -2.35 15.36
CA TRP A 75 15.87 -3.05 15.46
C TRP A 75 14.82 -2.47 14.52
N ALA A 76 14.88 -1.17 14.24
CA ALA A 76 14.04 -0.53 13.24
C ALA A 76 14.44 -1.00 11.84
N ALA A 77 15.75 -1.09 11.56
CA ALA A 77 16.25 -1.64 10.31
C ALA A 77 15.81 -3.09 10.11
N VAL A 78 15.92 -3.96 11.12
CA VAL A 78 15.45 -5.35 11.03
C VAL A 78 14.02 -5.43 10.54
N LEU A 79 13.11 -4.64 11.10
CA LEU A 79 11.71 -4.65 10.69
C LEU A 79 11.48 -4.00 9.33
N GLY A 80 12.14 -2.87 9.06
CA GLY A 80 12.02 -2.15 7.80
C GLY A 80 12.48 -2.97 6.60
N ILE A 81 13.67 -3.58 6.70
CA ILE A 81 14.21 -4.47 5.66
C ILE A 81 13.36 -5.73 5.50
N SER A 82 12.85 -6.30 6.59
CA SER A 82 11.95 -7.47 6.51
C SER A 82 10.66 -7.15 5.76
N VAL A 83 10.10 -5.95 5.93
CA VAL A 83 8.90 -5.52 5.18
C VAL A 83 9.22 -5.32 3.71
N ALA A 84 10.38 -4.73 3.38
CA ALA A 84 10.84 -4.59 1.99
C ALA A 84 10.97 -5.96 1.30
N LEU A 85 11.67 -6.91 1.94
CA LEU A 85 11.87 -8.27 1.43
C LEU A 85 10.55 -9.06 1.31
N ALA A 86 9.63 -8.89 2.26
CA ALA A 86 8.31 -9.51 2.17
C ALA A 86 7.51 -9.01 0.98
N ILE A 87 7.62 -7.71 0.66
CA ILE A 87 6.97 -7.13 -0.52
C ILE A 87 7.63 -7.61 -1.81
N GLN A 88 8.97 -7.69 -1.87
CA GLN A 88 9.68 -8.28 -3.01
C GLN A 88 9.21 -9.72 -3.27
N ALA A 89 9.20 -10.55 -2.23
CA ALA A 89 8.81 -11.95 -2.34
C ALA A 89 7.35 -12.16 -2.82
N VAL A 90 6.41 -11.38 -2.27
CA VAL A 90 4.96 -11.56 -2.52
C VAL A 90 4.49 -10.83 -3.76
N PHE A 91 5.00 -9.64 -4.06
CA PHE A 91 4.47 -8.84 -5.17
C PHE A 91 5.30 -8.93 -6.43
N PHE A 92 6.63 -9.06 -6.31
CA PHE A 92 7.57 -8.94 -7.42
C PHE A 92 8.27 -10.24 -7.80
N GLY A 93 8.13 -11.31 -7.00
CA GLY A 93 8.80 -12.59 -7.25
C GLY A 93 10.27 -12.63 -6.88
N ASP A 94 10.84 -11.48 -6.55
CA ASP A 94 12.22 -11.31 -6.12
C ASP A 94 12.44 -11.87 -4.70
N GLY A 95 13.08 -13.04 -4.62
CA GLY A 95 13.35 -13.76 -3.38
C GLY A 95 12.15 -14.57 -2.88
N GLY A 96 12.03 -15.83 -3.31
CA GLY A 96 10.85 -16.67 -3.10
C GLY A 96 10.26 -16.68 -1.67
N VAL A 97 8.92 -16.77 -1.58
CA VAL A 97 8.16 -16.64 -0.32
C VAL A 97 8.61 -17.62 0.77
N LEU A 98 8.90 -18.87 0.42
CA LEU A 98 9.41 -19.86 1.38
C LEU A 98 10.87 -19.58 1.82
N ALA A 99 11.62 -18.79 1.05
CA ALA A 99 12.97 -18.36 1.39
C ALA A 99 13.00 -17.05 2.20
N LEU A 100 11.84 -16.42 2.45
CA LEU A 100 11.76 -15.15 3.17
C LEU A 100 12.46 -15.18 4.53
N GLY A 101 12.37 -16.29 5.27
CA GLY A 101 13.08 -16.46 6.55
C GLY A 101 14.60 -16.40 6.39
N ALA A 102 15.15 -17.05 5.37
CA ALA A 102 16.59 -17.05 5.08
C ALA A 102 17.07 -15.68 4.60
N ASN A 103 16.32 -15.03 3.70
CA ASN A 103 16.63 -13.70 3.19
C ASN A 103 16.60 -12.65 4.30
N CYS A 104 15.59 -12.71 5.19
CA CYS A 104 15.53 -11.83 6.35
C CYS A 104 16.65 -12.11 7.35
N LEU A 105 17.05 -13.36 7.54
CA LEU A 105 18.14 -13.70 8.47
C LEU A 105 19.48 -13.12 8.00
N SER A 106 19.79 -13.18 6.70
CA SER A 106 21.02 -12.62 6.15
C SER A 106 20.95 -11.08 6.04
N MET A 107 19.96 -10.54 5.32
CA MET A 107 19.91 -9.12 4.96
C MET A 107 19.20 -8.24 5.99
N ALA A 108 18.15 -8.72 6.64
CA ALA A 108 17.40 -7.93 7.63
C ALA A 108 17.96 -8.06 9.04
N ALA A 109 18.59 -9.18 9.42
CA ALA A 109 19.18 -9.37 10.74
C ALA A 109 20.70 -9.22 10.73
N ALA A 110 21.42 -10.16 10.11
CA ALA A 110 22.87 -10.21 10.24
C ALA A 110 23.58 -8.96 9.70
N MET A 111 23.22 -8.51 8.50
CA MET A 111 23.82 -7.31 7.89
C MET A 111 23.70 -6.05 8.75
N PRO A 112 22.49 -5.58 9.13
CA PRO A 112 22.37 -4.37 9.93
C PRO A 112 22.93 -4.56 11.34
N LEU A 113 22.80 -5.73 11.98
CA LEU A 113 23.33 -5.94 13.33
C LEU A 113 24.87 -5.92 13.37
N CYS A 114 25.52 -6.68 12.48
CA CYS A 114 26.97 -6.73 12.39
C CYS A 114 27.56 -5.40 11.90
N GLY A 115 26.98 -4.82 10.85
CA GLY A 115 27.43 -3.54 10.32
C GLY A 115 27.25 -2.39 11.31
N TYR A 116 26.15 -2.38 12.05
CA TYR A 116 25.90 -1.41 13.11
C TYR A 116 26.88 -1.56 14.29
N ALA A 117 27.23 -2.79 14.67
CA ALA A 117 28.24 -3.05 15.70
C ALA A 117 29.61 -2.50 15.29
N VAL A 118 30.06 -2.78 14.06
CA VAL A 118 31.31 -2.23 13.51
C VAL A 118 31.28 -0.70 13.47
N TYR A 119 30.17 -0.12 12.96
CA TYR A 119 29.97 1.33 12.97
C TYR A 119 30.12 1.89 14.38
N ARG A 120 29.50 1.28 15.39
CA ARG A 120 29.56 1.73 16.79
C ARG A 120 30.97 1.66 17.38
N MET A 121 31.71 0.60 17.09
CA MET A 121 33.09 0.44 17.54
C MET A 121 34.02 1.53 16.95
N MET A 122 33.81 1.87 15.67
CA MET A 122 34.65 2.85 14.98
C MET A 122 34.24 4.30 15.23
N SER A 123 32.93 4.58 15.22
CA SER A 123 32.39 5.95 15.35
C SER A 123 32.59 6.52 16.74
N GLY A 124 32.41 5.74 17.81
CA GLY A 124 32.47 6.24 19.19
C GLY A 124 31.53 7.45 19.40
N ASN A 125 32.09 8.59 19.80
CA ASN A 125 31.37 9.87 19.96
C ASN A 125 31.59 10.84 18.77
N ALA A 126 32.05 10.36 17.62
CA ALA A 126 32.32 11.21 16.47
C ALA A 126 31.04 11.90 15.97
N LEU A 127 31.11 13.21 15.76
CA LEU A 127 29.99 13.99 15.24
C LEU A 127 29.70 13.65 13.77
N PRO A 128 28.43 13.71 13.33
CA PRO A 128 28.07 13.53 11.92
C PRO A 128 28.86 14.50 11.03
N GLY A 129 29.38 14.01 9.91
CA GLY A 129 30.15 14.80 8.94
C GLY A 129 31.67 14.82 9.17
N THR A 130 32.17 14.26 10.28
CA THR A 130 33.62 14.06 10.45
C THR A 130 34.15 12.93 9.57
N ALA A 131 35.44 12.97 9.22
CA ALA A 131 36.10 11.89 8.48
C ALA A 131 35.99 10.55 9.20
N ARG A 132 36.13 10.54 10.54
CA ARG A 132 35.95 9.35 11.38
C ARG A 132 34.53 8.79 11.31
N HIS A 133 33.51 9.64 11.41
CA HIS A 133 32.12 9.19 11.27
C HIS A 133 31.87 8.60 9.89
N THR A 134 32.36 9.24 8.84
CA THR A 134 32.22 8.78 7.46
C THR A 134 32.91 7.43 7.22
N ALA A 135 34.13 7.26 7.72
CA ALA A 135 34.87 6.00 7.66
C ALA A 135 34.15 4.88 8.44
N ALA A 136 33.57 5.19 9.61
CA ALA A 136 32.80 4.23 10.39
C ALA A 136 31.52 3.77 9.66
N VAL A 137 30.81 4.68 8.98
CA VAL A 137 29.63 4.32 8.16
C VAL A 137 30.05 3.39 7.01
N ALA A 138 31.11 3.76 6.27
CA ALA A 138 31.61 2.96 5.15
C ALA A 138 32.05 1.56 5.59
N ALA A 139 32.83 1.47 6.67
CA ALA A 139 33.33 0.19 7.18
C ALA A 139 32.20 -0.69 7.72
N GLY A 140 31.24 -0.13 8.46
CA GLY A 140 30.08 -0.88 8.93
C GLY A 140 29.23 -1.43 7.79
N ALA A 141 28.98 -0.60 6.77
CA ALA A 141 28.24 -1.00 5.57
C ALA A 141 28.95 -2.11 4.79
N TYR A 142 30.26 -1.95 4.55
CA TYR A 142 31.09 -2.94 3.86
C TYR A 142 31.12 -4.29 4.58
N VAL A 143 31.33 -4.29 5.90
CA VAL A 143 31.35 -5.54 6.69
C VAL A 143 29.96 -6.17 6.73
N GLY A 144 28.90 -5.38 6.92
CA GLY A 144 27.53 -5.87 7.00
C GLY A 144 27.11 -6.66 5.75
N VAL A 145 27.32 -6.11 4.55
CA VAL A 145 26.92 -6.79 3.31
C VAL A 145 27.74 -8.04 3.03
N ASN A 146 29.04 -8.04 3.38
CA ASN A 146 29.88 -9.24 3.23
C ASN A 146 29.48 -10.36 4.20
N VAL A 147 29.03 -10.02 5.42
CA VAL A 147 28.46 -10.99 6.36
C VAL A 147 27.16 -11.58 5.81
N ALA A 148 26.27 -10.76 5.23
CA ALA A 148 25.07 -11.28 4.58
C ALA A 148 25.40 -12.20 3.39
N ALA A 149 26.33 -11.80 2.52
CA ALA A 149 26.75 -12.60 1.37
C ALA A 149 27.32 -13.96 1.80
N LEU A 150 28.15 -13.98 2.84
CA LEU A 150 28.70 -15.21 3.42
C LEU A 150 27.59 -16.13 3.96
N LEU A 151 26.63 -15.58 4.71
CA LEU A 151 25.52 -16.36 5.25
C LEU A 151 24.65 -16.95 4.13
N THR A 152 24.32 -16.15 3.12
CA THR A 152 23.58 -16.62 1.94
C THR A 152 24.35 -17.72 1.21
N ALA A 153 25.67 -17.56 1.04
CA ALA A 153 26.53 -18.57 0.42
C ALA A 153 26.53 -19.90 1.17
N VAL A 154 26.57 -19.86 2.50
CA VAL A 154 26.52 -21.06 3.35
C VAL A 154 25.16 -21.74 3.26
N VAL A 155 24.06 -20.98 3.35
CA VAL A 155 22.70 -21.53 3.26
C VAL A 155 22.47 -22.23 1.92
N LEU A 156 22.98 -21.66 0.83
CA LEU A 156 22.89 -22.24 -0.50
C LEU A 156 23.85 -23.43 -0.67
N GLY A 157 25.15 -23.25 -0.44
CA GLY A 157 26.16 -24.27 -0.74
C GLY A 157 26.07 -25.55 0.10
N VAL A 158 25.33 -25.53 1.22
CA VAL A 158 25.04 -26.72 2.03
C VAL A 158 23.87 -27.55 1.47
N GLN A 159 23.06 -27.02 0.55
CA GLN A 159 21.89 -27.74 0.02
C GLN A 159 22.23 -29.09 -0.64
N PRO A 160 23.25 -29.22 -1.54
CA PRO A 160 23.60 -30.52 -2.11
C PRO A 160 24.02 -31.55 -1.05
N MET A 161 24.70 -31.09 0.01
CA MET A 161 25.19 -31.96 1.08
C MET A 161 24.04 -32.54 1.91
N LEU A 162 22.98 -31.75 2.14
CA LEU A 162 21.84 -32.14 2.98
C LEU A 162 20.70 -32.80 2.18
N HIS A 163 20.55 -32.46 0.90
CA HIS A 163 19.39 -32.81 0.11
C HIS A 163 19.79 -33.27 -1.29
N HIS A 164 20.16 -34.55 -1.40
CA HIS A 164 20.49 -35.23 -2.65
C HIS A 164 19.66 -36.51 -2.82
N ASP A 165 19.51 -36.94 -4.07
CA ASP A 165 18.90 -38.23 -4.41
C ASP A 165 19.88 -39.40 -4.17
N ALA A 166 19.41 -40.64 -4.37
CA ALA A 166 20.24 -41.83 -4.21
C ALA A 166 21.42 -41.91 -5.20
N ALA A 167 21.40 -41.12 -6.28
CA ALA A 167 22.47 -41.01 -7.25
C ALA A 167 23.47 -39.87 -6.93
N GLY A 168 23.22 -39.10 -5.87
CA GLY A 168 24.05 -37.98 -5.44
C GLY A 168 23.74 -36.64 -6.12
N HIS A 169 22.67 -36.55 -6.93
CA HIS A 169 22.24 -35.29 -7.53
C HIS A 169 21.49 -34.43 -6.50
N ALA A 170 21.75 -33.13 -6.51
CA ALA A 170 21.09 -32.21 -5.60
C ALA A 170 19.60 -32.05 -5.94
N LEU A 171 18.74 -32.00 -4.93
CA LEU A 171 17.31 -31.83 -5.08
C LEU A 171 16.89 -30.36 -5.23
N TYR A 172 17.68 -29.42 -4.72
CA TYR A 172 17.36 -27.98 -4.69
C TYR A 172 18.46 -27.14 -5.36
N PHE A 173 19.33 -26.48 -4.60
CA PHE A 173 20.49 -25.77 -5.15
C PHE A 173 21.61 -26.75 -5.49
N PRO A 174 22.15 -26.74 -6.73
CA PRO A 174 23.03 -27.77 -7.24
C PRO A 174 24.52 -27.52 -6.96
N PHE A 175 24.90 -26.30 -6.60
CA PHE A 175 26.30 -25.94 -6.38
C PHE A 175 26.69 -26.12 -4.92
N ASP A 176 27.87 -26.70 -4.69
CA ASP A 176 28.40 -26.92 -3.35
C ASP A 176 29.07 -25.64 -2.78
N LEU A 177 29.52 -25.72 -1.53
CA LEU A 177 30.24 -24.63 -0.88
C LEU A 177 31.49 -24.18 -1.64
N ARG A 178 32.17 -25.06 -2.39
CA ARG A 178 33.42 -24.74 -3.09
C ARG A 178 33.18 -23.82 -4.27
N VAL A 179 32.03 -23.96 -4.93
CA VAL A 179 31.62 -23.09 -6.03
C VAL A 179 30.92 -21.84 -5.49
N THR A 180 29.99 -22.02 -4.56
CA THR A 180 29.08 -20.94 -4.15
C THR A 180 29.71 -19.93 -3.21
N LEU A 181 30.64 -20.35 -2.36
CA LEU A 181 31.30 -19.43 -1.45
C LEU A 181 32.17 -18.40 -2.20
N PRO A 182 33.06 -18.78 -3.15
CA PRO A 182 33.73 -17.81 -4.00
C PRO A 182 32.76 -17.00 -4.87
N ALA A 183 31.75 -17.64 -5.46
CA ALA A 183 30.79 -16.97 -6.35
C ALA A 183 30.00 -15.86 -5.64
N MET A 184 29.63 -16.04 -4.37
CA MET A 184 28.93 -15.02 -3.59
C MET A 184 29.90 -14.04 -2.92
N VAL A 185 30.95 -14.52 -2.25
CA VAL A 185 31.80 -13.67 -1.41
C VAL A 185 32.70 -12.76 -2.26
N LEU A 186 33.26 -13.24 -3.38
CA LEU A 186 34.22 -12.46 -4.16
C LEU A 186 33.61 -11.20 -4.80
N PRO A 187 32.45 -11.25 -5.46
CA PRO A 187 31.81 -10.05 -6.02
C PRO A 187 31.34 -9.08 -4.93
N HIS A 188 30.98 -9.58 -3.74
CA HIS A 188 30.60 -8.73 -2.61
C HIS A 188 31.82 -8.09 -1.92
N LEU A 189 32.97 -8.76 -1.87
CA LEU A 189 34.20 -8.16 -1.38
C LEU A 189 34.73 -7.09 -2.33
N THR A 190 34.64 -7.32 -3.63
CA THR A 190 35.29 -6.46 -4.65
C THR A 190 34.40 -5.33 -5.15
N VAL A 191 33.10 -5.58 -5.37
CA VAL A 191 32.20 -4.62 -6.04
C VAL A 191 31.04 -4.22 -5.13
N ALA A 192 30.13 -5.15 -4.80
CA ALA A 192 28.90 -4.79 -4.08
C ALA A 192 29.18 -4.23 -2.69
N GLY A 193 30.24 -4.66 -2.00
CA GLY A 193 30.69 -4.10 -0.73
C GLY A 193 31.12 -2.64 -0.84
N LEU A 194 31.86 -2.29 -1.89
CA LEU A 194 32.30 -0.90 -2.13
C LEU A 194 31.10 -0.02 -2.49
N ILE A 195 30.18 -0.54 -3.30
CA ILE A 195 28.94 0.15 -3.65
C ILE A 195 28.08 0.38 -2.39
N GLU A 196 27.86 -0.64 -1.57
CA GLU A 196 27.10 -0.53 -0.32
C GLU A 196 27.72 0.50 0.63
N ALA A 197 29.06 0.53 0.74
CA ALA A 197 29.77 1.52 1.54
C ALA A 197 29.55 2.95 1.02
N ALA A 198 29.68 3.16 -0.29
CA ALA A 198 29.47 4.45 -0.93
C ALA A 198 28.01 4.92 -0.79
N VAL A 199 27.06 4.03 -1.08
CA VAL A 199 25.62 4.25 -0.95
C VAL A 199 25.24 4.58 0.48
N SER A 200 25.75 3.83 1.46
CA SER A 200 25.45 4.07 2.88
C SER A 200 25.99 5.41 3.36
N VAL A 201 27.20 5.79 2.95
CA VAL A 201 27.76 7.13 3.23
C VAL A 201 26.90 8.22 2.59
N ALA A 202 26.53 8.07 1.33
CA ALA A 202 25.69 9.03 0.62
C ALA A 202 24.31 9.17 1.30
N ALA A 203 23.65 8.06 1.62
CA ALA A 203 22.35 8.04 2.28
C ALA A 203 22.38 8.70 3.66
N VAL A 204 23.37 8.36 4.51
CA VAL A 204 23.51 8.95 5.84
C VAL A 204 23.81 10.45 5.74
N ARG A 205 24.71 10.87 4.84
CA ARG A 205 25.03 12.29 4.64
C ARG A 205 23.83 13.08 4.11
N PHE A 206 23.08 12.52 3.18
CA PHE A 206 21.87 13.13 2.62
C PHE A 206 20.77 13.23 3.69
N ALA A 207 20.59 12.20 4.51
CA ALA A 207 19.65 12.22 5.63
C ALA A 207 20.02 13.30 6.66
N VAL A 208 21.30 13.43 7.01
CA VAL A 208 21.81 14.49 7.88
C VAL A 208 21.56 15.87 7.27
N PHE A 209 21.83 16.04 5.97
CA PHE A 209 21.55 17.29 5.25
C PHE A 209 20.06 17.65 5.27
N ALA A 210 19.18 16.66 5.13
CA ALA A 210 17.73 16.85 5.23
C ALA A 210 17.23 17.07 6.67
N GLY A 211 18.11 17.09 7.67
CA GLY A 211 17.78 17.34 9.08
C GLY A 211 17.38 16.11 9.88
N VAL A 212 17.75 14.90 9.43
CA VAL A 212 17.62 13.65 10.21
C VAL A 212 18.93 13.42 10.98
N THR A 213 18.87 13.53 12.29
CA THR A 213 20.00 13.23 13.17
C THR A 213 20.10 11.72 13.40
N PRO A 214 21.28 11.08 13.19
CA PRO A 214 21.49 9.69 13.56
C PRO A 214 21.13 9.44 15.03
N GLU A 215 20.54 8.28 15.32
CA GLU A 215 19.98 7.93 16.64
C GLU A 215 20.97 8.16 17.80
N HIS A 216 22.27 7.99 17.54
CA HIS A 216 23.32 8.02 18.57
C HIS A 216 23.99 9.39 18.75
N THR A 217 23.53 10.41 18.01
CA THR A 217 24.08 11.77 18.10
C THR A 217 23.07 12.71 18.74
N ARG A 218 23.36 13.12 19.99
CA ARG A 218 22.57 14.09 20.76
C ARG A 218 22.83 15.52 20.25
N VAL A 219 22.30 15.86 19.08
CA VAL A 219 22.25 17.25 18.62
C VAL A 219 20.79 17.67 18.59
N SER A 220 20.42 18.58 19.49
CA SER A 220 19.11 19.19 19.51
C SER A 220 18.97 20.16 18.33
N GLY A 221 17.97 19.92 17.49
CA GLY A 221 17.33 20.98 16.70
C GLY A 221 17.70 21.04 15.22
N ARG A 222 16.77 20.54 14.38
CA ARG A 222 16.26 21.24 13.21
C ARG A 222 14.96 20.57 12.76
N HIS A 223 14.05 21.32 12.12
CA HIS A 223 12.90 20.72 11.45
C HIS A 223 13.41 19.83 10.31
N SER A 224 13.09 18.52 10.36
CA SER A 224 13.36 17.61 9.24
C SER A 224 12.64 18.11 7.99
N ARG A 225 13.39 18.34 6.92
CA ARG A 225 12.85 18.70 5.61
C ARG A 225 12.52 17.43 4.84
N MET A 226 11.47 16.73 5.29
CA MET A 226 11.01 15.45 4.74
C MET A 226 10.84 15.48 3.21
N GLU A 227 10.46 16.63 2.64
CA GLU A 227 10.29 16.84 1.19
C GLU A 227 11.55 16.49 0.40
N TRP A 228 12.75 16.82 0.89
CA TRP A 228 14.00 16.48 0.21
C TRP A 228 14.27 14.98 0.19
N LEU A 229 13.88 14.28 1.25
CA LEU A 229 14.02 12.83 1.32
C LEU A 229 13.09 12.12 0.33
N TRP A 230 11.87 12.62 0.17
CA TRP A 230 10.94 12.15 -0.85
C TRP A 230 11.43 12.44 -2.27
N LEU A 231 12.00 13.62 -2.51
CA LEU A 231 12.61 13.96 -3.80
C LEU A 231 13.81 13.07 -4.12
N GLY A 232 14.66 12.77 -3.12
CA GLY A 232 15.78 11.83 -3.27
C GLY A 232 15.30 10.43 -3.62
N LEU A 233 14.26 9.93 -2.94
CA LEU A 233 13.66 8.63 -3.24
C LEU A 233 13.02 8.61 -4.64
N ALA A 234 12.30 9.67 -5.03
CA ALA A 234 11.72 9.79 -6.37
C ALA A 234 12.81 9.80 -7.46
N GLY A 235 13.92 10.50 -7.22
CA GLY A 235 15.09 10.48 -8.10
C GLY A 235 15.70 9.09 -8.23
N LEU A 236 15.83 8.35 -7.11
CA LEU A 236 16.32 6.98 -7.12
C LEU A 236 15.40 6.02 -7.90
N VAL A 237 14.08 6.13 -7.71
CA VAL A 237 13.08 5.35 -8.48
C VAL A 237 13.15 5.67 -9.97
N ALA A 238 13.36 6.94 -10.34
CA ALA A 238 13.55 7.32 -11.74
C ALA A 238 14.84 6.73 -12.35
N LEU A 239 15.87 6.49 -11.52
CA LEU A 239 17.12 5.84 -11.93
C LEU A 239 17.06 4.31 -11.89
N ALA A 240 16.01 3.71 -11.32
CA ALA A 240 15.85 2.26 -11.20
C ALA A 240 16.07 1.49 -12.52
N PRO A 241 15.64 1.97 -13.70
CA PRO A 241 15.90 1.29 -14.97
C PRO A 241 17.38 1.11 -15.33
N LEU A 242 18.32 1.82 -14.69
CA LEU A 242 19.75 1.53 -14.87
C LEU A 242 20.12 0.11 -14.40
N GLY A 243 19.32 -0.49 -13.50
CA GLY A 243 19.45 -1.90 -13.12
C GLY A 243 19.24 -2.86 -14.30
N LEU A 244 18.50 -2.47 -15.34
CA LEU A 244 18.26 -3.27 -16.54
C LEU A 244 19.47 -3.36 -17.48
N ILE A 245 20.54 -2.59 -17.22
CA ILE A 245 21.75 -2.58 -18.07
C ILE A 245 22.61 -3.83 -17.84
N ALA A 246 22.49 -4.47 -16.67
CA ALA A 246 23.18 -5.72 -16.38
C ALA A 246 22.35 -6.89 -16.94
N GLU A 247 22.74 -7.42 -18.10
CA GLU A 247 22.06 -8.57 -18.72
C GLU A 247 22.32 -9.87 -17.93
N GLY A 248 21.24 -10.60 -17.61
CA GLY A 248 21.24 -11.98 -17.11
C GLY A 248 20.27 -12.21 -15.93
N GLU A 249 19.67 -13.40 -15.88
CA GLU A 249 18.75 -13.79 -14.81
C GLU A 249 19.50 -14.27 -13.56
N ALA A 250 18.95 -13.96 -12.39
CA ALA A 250 19.46 -14.45 -11.12
C ALA A 250 19.17 -15.95 -10.95
N TRP A 251 20.06 -16.66 -10.24
CA TRP A 251 19.75 -18.04 -9.82
C TRP A 251 18.46 -18.01 -9.00
N GLY A 252 17.42 -18.77 -9.38
CA GLY A 252 16.08 -18.70 -8.79
C GLY A 252 14.97 -18.24 -9.72
N GLU A 253 15.34 -17.59 -10.82
CA GLU A 253 14.44 -17.11 -11.89
C GLU A 253 14.59 -17.94 -13.18
N TRP A 254 15.66 -18.76 -13.29
CA TRP A 254 15.92 -19.62 -14.44
C TRP A 254 14.83 -20.68 -14.66
N GLY A 255 14.39 -20.81 -15.91
CA GLY A 255 13.56 -21.91 -16.36
C GLY A 255 14.29 -23.26 -16.33
N THR A 256 13.51 -24.35 -16.36
CA THR A 256 14.00 -25.74 -16.47
C THR A 256 15.02 -25.95 -17.59
N GLU A 257 14.87 -25.26 -18.73
CA GLU A 257 15.77 -25.37 -19.89
C GLU A 257 17.16 -24.77 -19.63
N GLU A 258 17.22 -23.58 -19.01
CA GLU A 258 18.49 -22.90 -18.74
C GLU A 258 19.27 -23.55 -17.59
N LEU A 259 18.55 -24.09 -16.60
CA LEU A 259 19.13 -24.94 -15.56
C LEU A 259 19.81 -26.18 -16.13
N THR A 260 19.17 -26.84 -17.11
CA THR A 260 19.76 -27.99 -17.80
C THR A 260 21.02 -27.61 -18.56
N ALA A 261 21.01 -26.45 -19.24
CA ALA A 261 22.16 -25.95 -19.98
C ALA A 261 23.37 -25.61 -19.08
N ARG A 262 23.15 -25.09 -17.86
CA ARG A 262 24.23 -24.66 -16.96
C ARG A 262 24.68 -25.71 -15.95
N ALA A 263 23.76 -26.49 -15.40
CA ALA A 263 24.04 -27.50 -14.37
C ALA A 263 24.15 -28.94 -14.92
N GLY A 264 23.78 -29.16 -16.18
CA GLY A 264 23.83 -30.48 -16.83
C GLY A 264 22.67 -31.42 -16.46
N TYR A 265 21.84 -31.05 -15.48
CA TYR A 265 20.63 -31.76 -15.09
C TYR A 265 19.64 -30.80 -14.42
N THR A 266 18.35 -31.15 -14.40
CA THR A 266 17.32 -30.39 -13.68
C THR A 266 17.04 -31.05 -12.32
N PRO A 267 17.17 -30.34 -11.19
CA PRO A 267 16.84 -30.89 -9.88
C PRO A 267 15.37 -31.34 -9.82
N ALA A 268 15.12 -32.58 -9.38
CA ALA A 268 13.79 -33.19 -9.43
C ALA A 268 12.72 -32.40 -8.65
N ALA A 269 13.07 -31.86 -7.48
CA ALA A 269 12.14 -31.05 -6.69
C ALA A 269 11.89 -29.66 -7.30
N PHE A 270 12.80 -29.15 -8.13
CA PHE A 270 12.60 -27.92 -8.89
C PHE A 270 11.61 -28.16 -10.03
N ALA A 271 11.79 -29.23 -10.81
CA ALA A 271 10.85 -29.64 -11.85
C ALA A 271 9.44 -29.95 -11.29
N GLU A 272 9.36 -30.56 -10.12
CA GLU A 272 8.08 -30.80 -9.43
C GLU A 272 7.44 -29.50 -8.93
N ALA A 273 8.23 -28.55 -8.39
CA ALA A 273 7.73 -27.24 -7.96
C ALA A 273 7.21 -26.40 -9.13
N GLU A 274 7.82 -26.49 -10.31
CA GLU A 274 7.33 -25.83 -11.54
C GLU A 274 6.01 -26.42 -12.03
N GLN A 275 5.81 -27.74 -11.88
CA GLN A 275 4.60 -28.43 -12.33
C GLN A 275 3.45 -28.44 -11.31
N ARG A 276 3.74 -28.48 -10.00
CA ARG A 276 2.76 -28.68 -8.91
C ARG A 276 2.74 -27.56 -7.88
N GLY A 277 3.70 -26.63 -7.92
CA GLY A 277 3.74 -25.50 -7.00
C GLY A 277 2.46 -24.66 -7.12
N PRO A 278 1.99 -24.03 -6.03
CA PRO A 278 0.92 -23.06 -6.15
C PRO A 278 1.35 -22.02 -7.17
N ILE A 279 0.68 -22.01 -8.32
CA ILE A 279 0.86 -21.01 -9.35
C ILE A 279 0.84 -19.64 -8.67
N GLY A 280 1.91 -18.86 -8.89
CA GLY A 280 1.79 -17.41 -8.98
C GLY A 280 1.09 -16.72 -7.81
N LEU A 281 1.66 -16.79 -6.61
CA LEU A 281 1.48 -15.70 -5.66
C LEU A 281 2.44 -14.54 -5.98
N HIS A 282 2.76 -14.32 -7.26
CA HIS A 282 3.44 -13.13 -7.76
C HIS A 282 2.37 -12.36 -8.53
N LEU A 283 1.70 -11.43 -7.86
CA LEU A 283 0.66 -10.62 -8.52
C LEU A 283 1.22 -9.87 -9.74
N LEU A 284 2.54 -9.61 -9.76
CA LEU A 284 3.28 -8.98 -10.85
C LEU A 284 4.66 -9.67 -11.00
N PRO A 285 4.80 -10.70 -11.86
CA PRO A 285 6.10 -11.34 -12.11
C PRO A 285 7.14 -10.36 -12.67
N ASP A 286 8.39 -10.51 -12.24
CA ASP A 286 9.62 -9.93 -12.81
C ASP A 286 9.60 -8.41 -13.04
N TYR A 287 9.27 -7.59 -12.04
CA TYR A 287 9.24 -6.11 -12.13
C TYR A 287 8.64 -5.52 -13.44
N LEU A 288 7.88 -6.32 -14.20
CA LEU A 288 7.53 -6.10 -15.60
C LEU A 288 8.71 -5.64 -16.51
N SER A 289 9.95 -6.08 -16.27
CA SER A 289 11.17 -5.68 -17.00
C SER A 289 11.06 -5.87 -18.51
N ASP A 290 10.44 -6.96 -18.93
CA ASP A 290 10.32 -7.38 -20.34
C ASP A 290 9.37 -6.46 -21.12
N ARG A 291 8.59 -5.64 -20.40
CA ARG A 291 7.70 -4.62 -20.97
C ARG A 291 8.37 -3.25 -21.06
N GLY A 292 9.63 -3.14 -20.66
CA GLY A 292 10.49 -1.96 -20.81
C GLY A 292 10.59 -1.08 -19.56
N ALA A 293 11.53 -0.13 -19.60
CA ALA A 293 11.93 0.75 -18.48
C ALA A 293 10.75 1.46 -17.76
N VAL A 294 9.67 1.78 -18.47
CA VAL A 294 8.48 2.45 -17.89
C VAL A 294 7.78 1.55 -16.88
N PHE A 295 7.64 0.26 -17.18
CA PHE A 295 7.00 -0.68 -16.28
C PHE A 295 7.88 -1.01 -15.07
N TYR A 296 9.20 -0.96 -15.24
CA TYR A 296 10.17 -1.05 -14.14
C TYR A 296 10.09 0.14 -13.17
N ILE A 297 9.90 1.36 -13.69
CA ILE A 297 9.64 2.54 -12.84
C ILE A 297 8.29 2.39 -12.13
N LEU A 298 7.25 1.93 -12.85
CA LEU A 298 5.92 1.77 -12.28
C LEU A 298 5.90 0.72 -11.16
N SER A 299 6.60 -0.40 -11.34
CA SER A 299 6.75 -1.44 -10.32
C SER A 299 7.48 -0.89 -9.09
N GLY A 300 8.55 -0.09 -9.29
CA GLY A 300 9.21 0.67 -8.24
C GLY A 300 8.26 1.61 -7.47
N ILE A 301 7.43 2.39 -8.16
CA ILE A 301 6.42 3.28 -7.54
C ILE A 301 5.41 2.48 -6.72
N VAL A 302 4.91 1.37 -7.25
CA VAL A 302 3.95 0.50 -6.56
C VAL A 302 4.58 -0.12 -5.31
N GLY A 303 5.82 -0.62 -5.41
CA GLY A 303 6.54 -1.20 -4.29
C GLY A 303 6.78 -0.20 -3.16
N VAL A 304 7.23 1.02 -3.50
CA VAL A 304 7.36 2.13 -2.54
C VAL A 304 6.03 2.46 -1.87
N ALA A 305 4.94 2.55 -2.65
CA ALA A 305 3.62 2.84 -2.10
C ALA A 305 3.12 1.74 -1.14
N LEU A 306 3.36 0.46 -1.47
CA LEU A 306 3.03 -0.68 -0.62
C LEU A 306 3.83 -0.66 0.68
N ILE A 307 5.15 -0.45 0.62
CA ILE A 307 6.02 -0.37 1.81
C ILE A 307 5.53 0.73 2.74
N VAL A 308 5.32 1.93 2.19
CA VAL A 308 4.87 3.08 2.97
C VAL A 308 3.50 2.81 3.58
N GLY A 309 2.57 2.23 2.81
CA GLY A 309 1.26 1.84 3.29
C GLY A 309 1.31 0.81 4.44
N ILE A 310 2.05 -0.28 4.27
CA ILE A 310 2.15 -1.35 5.28
C ILE A 310 2.83 -0.83 6.55
N ILE A 311 3.97 -0.14 6.44
CA ILE A 311 4.67 0.40 7.61
C ILE A 311 3.79 1.42 8.32
N TRP A 312 3.05 2.24 7.58
CA TRP A 312 2.12 3.19 8.20
C TRP A 312 0.95 2.51 8.91
N ILE A 313 0.40 1.42 8.37
CA ILE A 313 -0.68 0.66 9.02
C ILE A 313 -0.17 -0.05 10.28
N VAL A 314 1.02 -0.67 10.21
CA VAL A 314 1.57 -1.52 11.27
C VAL A 314 2.24 -0.70 12.38
N ALA A 315 3.05 0.30 12.01
CA ALA A 315 3.89 1.02 12.97
C ALA A 315 3.17 2.20 13.63
N ARG A 316 2.16 2.81 12.98
CA ARG A 316 1.41 3.94 13.53
C ARG A 316 0.62 3.63 14.82
N PRO A 317 -0.12 2.51 14.97
CA PRO A 317 -0.80 2.20 16.23
C PRO A 317 0.16 1.86 17.37
N VAL A 318 1.40 1.49 17.04
CA VAL A 318 2.44 1.11 18.01
C VAL A 318 3.28 2.33 18.43
N ALA A 319 3.35 3.37 17.60
CA ALA A 319 4.12 4.57 17.85
C ALA A 319 3.51 5.43 18.96
N ARG A 320 4.35 5.92 19.87
CA ARG A 320 3.95 6.81 20.96
C ARG A 320 3.84 8.25 20.46
N SER A 321 2.93 9.03 21.06
CA SER A 321 2.93 10.49 20.91
C SER A 321 4.20 11.06 21.54
N ASP A 322 4.75 12.15 20.98
CA ASP A 322 5.94 12.83 21.51
C ASP A 322 5.71 13.47 22.91
N ASP A 323 4.55 13.25 23.52
CA ASP A 323 4.15 13.82 24.80
C ASP A 323 4.69 12.97 25.97
N GLY A 324 6.00 12.99 26.16
CA GLY A 324 6.68 12.55 27.39
C GLY A 324 7.03 13.76 28.27
N PRO A 325 7.02 13.63 29.62
CA PRO A 325 7.05 14.77 30.53
C PRO A 325 8.44 15.41 30.59
N GLY A 326 8.57 16.68 30.20
CA GLY A 326 9.82 17.41 30.41
C GLY A 326 10.15 18.52 29.42
N SER A 327 9.36 19.60 29.42
CA SER A 327 9.91 20.95 29.29
C SER A 327 8.98 21.92 30.03
N ALA A 328 8.91 21.74 31.35
CA ALA A 328 8.47 22.80 32.24
C ALA A 328 9.58 23.85 32.30
N ASP A 329 9.72 24.61 31.23
CA ASP A 329 10.40 25.91 31.24
C ASP A 329 9.36 26.96 30.82
N GLY A 330 8.24 26.92 31.53
CA GLY A 330 7.34 28.06 31.63
C GLY A 330 7.98 29.04 32.59
N GLY A 331 8.76 29.99 32.07
CA GLY A 331 9.05 31.21 32.82
C GLY A 331 7.73 31.80 33.37
N PRO A 332 7.72 32.35 34.58
CA PRO A 332 6.48 32.82 35.18
C PRO A 332 5.89 33.92 34.29
N ALA A 333 4.64 33.70 33.84
CA ALA A 333 3.85 34.74 33.19
C ALA A 333 3.80 35.97 34.12
N PRO A 334 3.89 37.21 33.59
CA PRO A 334 3.83 38.40 34.41
C PRO A 334 2.48 38.43 35.14
N ARG A 335 2.52 38.30 36.47
CA ARG A 335 1.35 38.48 37.33
C ARG A 335 0.93 39.94 37.20
N SER A 336 -0.18 40.19 36.52
CA SER A 336 -0.83 41.49 36.55
C SER A 336 -1.31 41.77 37.97
N SER A 337 -0.88 42.90 38.51
CA SER A 337 -1.20 43.39 39.85
C SER A 337 -2.64 43.91 39.93
N VAL A 338 -3.63 43.05 39.72
CA VAL A 338 -5.04 43.42 39.91
C VAL A 338 -5.38 43.16 41.37
N ARG A 339 -5.51 44.24 42.16
CA ARG A 339 -6.05 44.18 43.52
C ARG A 339 -7.49 43.69 43.46
N GLU A 340 -7.82 42.65 44.21
CA GLU A 340 -9.19 42.13 44.33
C GLU A 340 -10.14 43.25 44.79
N GLY A 341 -11.21 43.50 44.02
CA GLY A 341 -12.29 44.42 44.38
C GLY A 341 -12.51 45.62 43.45
N GLN A 342 -11.68 45.85 42.42
CA GLN A 342 -11.94 46.89 41.42
C GLN A 342 -12.26 46.30 40.05
N LEU A 343 -13.35 46.78 39.45
CA LEU A 343 -13.68 46.51 38.04
C LEU A 343 -12.49 46.94 37.16
N PRO A 344 -12.01 46.08 36.24
CA PRO A 344 -10.93 46.41 35.32
C PRO A 344 -11.25 47.67 34.52
N ASP A 345 -10.26 48.51 34.27
CA ASP A 345 -10.47 49.83 33.66
C ASP A 345 -11.10 49.76 32.25
N TRP A 346 -10.86 48.69 31.50
CA TRP A 346 -11.48 48.44 30.19
C TRP A 346 -13.00 48.16 30.26
N LEU A 347 -13.55 47.85 31.44
CA LEU A 347 -14.98 47.67 31.65
C LEU A 347 -15.68 48.96 32.10
N LYS A 348 -14.91 50.01 32.43
CA LYS A 348 -15.42 51.33 32.83
C LYS A 348 -15.64 52.24 31.61
N ASP A 349 -14.99 51.95 30.49
CA ASP A 349 -15.22 52.64 29.23
C ASP A 349 -16.46 52.08 28.51
N SER A 350 -17.52 52.88 28.48
CA SER A 350 -18.79 52.57 27.80
C SER A 350 -18.81 52.95 26.32
N THR A 351 -17.66 53.32 25.74
CA THR A 351 -17.52 53.58 24.31
C THR A 351 -17.36 52.26 23.57
N PRO A 352 -18.35 51.82 22.75
CA PRO A 352 -18.17 50.62 21.95
C PRO A 352 -16.97 50.85 21.03
N PRO A 353 -15.95 49.99 21.04
CA PRO A 353 -14.84 50.14 20.12
C PRO A 353 -15.40 50.11 18.70
N ALA A 354 -15.05 51.11 17.89
CA ALA A 354 -15.34 51.14 16.45
C ALA A 354 -14.50 50.10 15.70
N GLU A 355 -14.31 48.93 16.27
CA GLU A 355 -13.67 47.79 15.61
C GLU A 355 -14.67 47.23 14.62
N ARG A 356 -14.33 47.33 13.33
CA ARG A 356 -14.90 46.46 12.30
C ARG A 356 -14.97 45.06 12.90
N ILE A 357 -16.17 44.46 12.89
CA ILE A 357 -16.31 43.02 13.08
C ILE A 357 -15.35 42.40 12.08
N ALA A 358 -14.19 41.93 12.55
CA ALA A 358 -13.22 41.28 11.70
C ALA A 358 -13.96 40.13 11.02
N ASP A 359 -13.78 39.98 9.70
CA ASP A 359 -14.39 38.88 8.97
C ASP A 359 -14.17 37.58 9.75
N PRO A 360 -15.21 36.74 9.91
CA PRO A 360 -15.12 35.56 10.73
C PRO A 360 -13.89 34.75 10.27
N PRO A 361 -13.03 34.37 11.23
CA PRO A 361 -11.77 33.72 10.92
C PRO A 361 -12.03 32.49 10.05
N ARG A 362 -11.42 32.45 8.87
CA ARG A 362 -11.57 31.32 7.94
C ARG A 362 -10.88 30.09 8.53
N MET A 363 -11.64 29.25 9.22
CA MET A 363 -11.19 27.92 9.67
C MET A 363 -11.13 26.94 8.50
N THR A 364 -10.22 27.16 7.55
CA THR A 364 -10.21 26.44 6.26
C THR A 364 -10.19 24.92 6.41
N TYR A 365 -9.45 24.38 7.39
CA TYR A 365 -9.33 22.93 7.58
C TYR A 365 -10.54 22.30 8.30
N LEU A 366 -11.02 22.91 9.38
CA LEU A 366 -12.18 22.42 10.13
C LEU A 366 -13.46 22.53 9.30
N ASN A 367 -13.64 23.66 8.60
CA ASN A 367 -14.77 23.88 7.71
C ASN A 367 -14.73 22.93 6.49
N ARG A 368 -13.54 22.64 5.95
CA ARG A 368 -13.40 21.60 4.92
C ARG A 368 -13.80 20.23 5.47
N THR A 369 -13.34 19.86 6.67
CA THR A 369 -13.66 18.57 7.29
C THR A 369 -15.16 18.42 7.56
N MET A 370 -15.79 19.44 8.15
CA MET A 370 -17.25 19.47 8.33
C MET A 370 -18.00 19.46 7.01
N GLY A 371 -17.52 20.21 6.01
CA GLY A 371 -18.08 20.22 4.67
C GLY A 371 -18.06 18.84 4.02
N GLU A 372 -16.95 18.10 4.15
CA GLU A 372 -16.83 16.72 3.67
C GLU A 372 -17.73 15.75 4.45
N LEU A 373 -17.87 15.90 5.78
CA LEU A 373 -18.79 15.08 6.59
C LEU A 373 -20.26 15.31 6.18
N VAL A 374 -20.68 16.57 6.07
CA VAL A 374 -22.03 16.94 5.62
C VAL A 374 -22.27 16.45 4.19
N ARG A 375 -21.28 16.60 3.31
CA ARG A 375 -21.33 16.09 1.94
C ARG A 375 -21.51 14.58 1.93
N PHE A 376 -20.71 13.83 2.69
CA PHE A 376 -20.83 12.38 2.83
C PHE A 376 -22.22 11.97 3.33
N MET A 377 -22.74 12.60 4.39
CA MET A 377 -24.10 12.34 4.87
C MET A 377 -25.15 12.60 3.78
N SER A 378 -25.03 13.72 3.07
CA SER A 378 -25.96 14.07 2.00
C SER A 378 -25.90 13.09 0.83
N GLU A 379 -24.71 12.56 0.50
CA GLU A 379 -24.51 11.57 -0.54
C GLU A 379 -25.11 10.22 -0.15
N GLN A 380 -24.92 9.77 1.10
CA GLN A 380 -25.53 8.56 1.63
C GLN A 380 -27.07 8.67 1.63
N MET A 381 -27.61 9.80 2.10
CA MET A 381 -29.05 10.04 2.08
C MET A 381 -29.62 10.07 0.66
N ARG A 382 -28.91 10.70 -0.30
CA ARG A 382 -29.33 10.74 -1.71
C ARG A 382 -29.31 9.37 -2.37
N ALA A 383 -28.29 8.55 -2.11
CA ALA A 383 -28.21 7.18 -2.64
C ALA A 383 -29.36 6.31 -2.10
N GLU A 384 -29.60 6.38 -0.79
CA GLU A 384 -30.71 5.67 -0.14
C GLU A 384 -32.08 6.17 -0.65
N GLN A 385 -32.29 7.48 -0.78
CA GLN A 385 -33.52 8.05 -1.35
C GLN A 385 -33.76 7.59 -2.79
N SER A 386 -32.72 7.58 -3.62
CA SER A 386 -32.82 7.17 -5.03
C SER A 386 -33.23 5.71 -5.19
N SER A 387 -32.74 4.84 -4.29
CA SER A 387 -33.08 3.41 -4.28
C SER A 387 -34.52 3.12 -3.84
N ARG A 388 -35.15 4.05 -3.10
CA ARG A 388 -36.53 3.94 -2.60
C ARG A 388 -37.58 4.54 -3.54
N LEU A 389 -37.16 5.24 -4.59
CA LEU A 389 -38.07 5.76 -5.60
C LEU A 389 -38.64 4.64 -6.46
N PRO A 390 -39.91 4.72 -6.90
CA PRO A 390 -40.49 3.72 -7.79
C PRO A 390 -39.79 3.77 -9.16
N GLY A 391 -39.13 2.69 -9.52
CA GLY A 391 -38.46 2.52 -10.81
C GLY A 391 -38.30 1.05 -11.19
N ALA A 392 -37.96 0.80 -12.45
CA ALA A 392 -38.01 -0.54 -13.04
C ALA A 392 -37.04 -1.56 -12.40
N LEU A 393 -35.85 -1.13 -11.98
CA LEU A 393 -34.89 -2.01 -11.29
C LEU A 393 -35.10 -2.02 -9.76
N GLN A 394 -35.73 -0.98 -9.21
CA GLN A 394 -35.99 -0.86 -7.78
C GLN A 394 -36.98 -1.92 -7.29
N SER A 395 -37.90 -2.38 -8.14
CA SER A 395 -38.89 -3.41 -7.81
C SER A 395 -38.36 -4.85 -7.84
N VAL A 396 -37.17 -5.09 -8.39
CA VAL A 396 -36.59 -6.43 -8.52
C VAL A 396 -35.90 -6.84 -7.21
N ASP A 397 -35.98 -8.12 -6.81
CA ASP A 397 -35.28 -8.63 -5.62
C ASP A 397 -33.76 -8.40 -5.70
N ALA A 398 -33.17 -7.98 -4.57
CA ALA A 398 -31.75 -7.66 -4.44
C ALA A 398 -30.80 -8.83 -4.80
N ARG A 399 -31.22 -10.08 -4.56
CA ARG A 399 -30.40 -11.29 -4.87
C ARG A 399 -30.22 -11.47 -6.36
N VAL A 400 -31.30 -11.26 -7.13
CA VAL A 400 -31.26 -11.34 -8.58
C VAL A 400 -30.39 -10.24 -9.15
N LYS A 401 -30.59 -8.99 -8.70
CA LYS A 401 -29.76 -7.86 -9.12
C LYS A 401 -28.28 -8.09 -8.82
N LEU A 402 -27.96 -8.52 -7.60
CA LEU A 402 -26.58 -8.84 -7.21
C LEU A 402 -25.97 -9.92 -8.11
N GLY A 403 -26.70 -11.00 -8.38
CA GLY A 403 -26.24 -12.07 -9.28
C GLY A 403 -25.98 -11.59 -10.71
N VAL A 404 -26.92 -10.84 -11.29
CA VAL A 404 -26.77 -10.25 -12.64
C VAL A 404 -25.62 -9.25 -12.68
N THR A 405 -25.44 -8.42 -11.65
CA THR A 405 -24.31 -7.48 -11.56
C THR A 405 -22.98 -8.22 -11.46
N LEU A 406 -22.85 -9.26 -10.63
CA LEU A 406 -21.63 -10.06 -10.53
C LEU A 406 -21.29 -10.75 -11.85
N ALA A 407 -22.27 -11.39 -12.50
CA ALA A 407 -22.11 -11.97 -13.82
C ALA A 407 -21.72 -10.90 -14.86
N GLY A 408 -22.36 -9.73 -14.80
CA GLY A 408 -22.06 -8.59 -15.65
C GLY A 408 -20.63 -8.07 -15.49
N LEU A 409 -20.09 -8.04 -14.26
CA LEU A 409 -18.71 -7.64 -14.00
C LEU A 409 -17.72 -8.63 -14.62
N VAL A 410 -17.99 -9.94 -14.53
CA VAL A 410 -17.18 -10.98 -15.17
C VAL A 410 -17.23 -10.85 -16.70
N VAL A 411 -18.43 -10.66 -17.27
CA VAL A 411 -18.59 -10.45 -18.71
C VAL A 411 -17.87 -9.19 -19.16
N ALA A 412 -18.08 -8.06 -18.49
CA ALA A 412 -17.42 -6.79 -18.78
C ALA A 412 -15.89 -6.96 -18.80
N ALA A 413 -15.30 -7.58 -17.76
CA ALA A 413 -13.86 -7.83 -17.71
C ALA A 413 -13.35 -8.71 -18.87
N SER A 414 -14.21 -9.60 -19.40
CA SER A 414 -13.87 -10.57 -20.44
C SER A 414 -14.08 -10.08 -21.87
N LEU A 415 -14.66 -8.88 -22.06
CA LEU A 415 -14.85 -8.26 -23.37
C LEU A 415 -13.50 -7.90 -23.99
N ARG A 416 -13.35 -8.23 -25.28
CA ARG A 416 -12.12 -7.96 -26.06
C ARG A 416 -12.27 -6.72 -26.93
N HIS A 417 -13.48 -6.45 -27.44
CA HIS A 417 -13.71 -5.39 -28.40
C HIS A 417 -14.33 -4.14 -27.76
N ALA A 418 -13.92 -2.98 -28.28
CA ALA A 418 -14.46 -1.68 -27.87
C ALA A 418 -15.97 -1.59 -28.19
N GLY A 419 -16.43 -2.14 -29.31
CA GLY A 419 -17.84 -2.11 -29.71
C GLY A 419 -18.76 -2.76 -28.67
N SER A 420 -18.41 -3.95 -28.19
CA SER A 420 -19.15 -4.68 -27.16
C SER A 420 -19.17 -3.93 -25.82
N SER A 421 -18.04 -3.34 -25.44
CA SER A 421 -17.92 -2.57 -24.19
C SER A 421 -18.72 -1.26 -24.23
N VAL A 422 -18.74 -0.60 -25.40
CA VAL A 422 -19.60 0.58 -25.65
C VAL A 422 -21.07 0.20 -25.62
N LEU A 423 -21.45 -0.92 -26.25
CA LEU A 423 -22.82 -1.42 -26.25
C LEU A 423 -23.29 -1.70 -24.81
N LEU A 424 -22.45 -2.31 -23.97
CA LEU A 424 -22.73 -2.49 -22.55
C LEU A 424 -23.02 -1.15 -21.85
N CYS A 425 -22.18 -0.14 -22.07
CA CYS A 425 -22.37 1.18 -21.49
C CYS A 425 -23.69 1.82 -21.93
N LEU A 426 -24.03 1.72 -23.22
CA LEU A 426 -25.30 2.25 -23.77
C LEU A 426 -26.51 1.55 -23.15
N VAL A 427 -26.49 0.22 -23.05
CA VAL A 427 -27.55 -0.56 -22.39
C VAL A 427 -27.73 -0.12 -20.94
N LEU A 428 -26.63 0.09 -20.20
CA LEU A 428 -26.70 0.56 -18.82
C LEU A 428 -27.25 1.99 -18.69
N ILE A 429 -26.96 2.88 -19.64
CA ILE A 429 -27.54 4.23 -19.68
C ILE A 429 -29.06 4.16 -19.89
N VAL A 430 -29.52 3.31 -20.81
CA VAL A 430 -30.95 3.10 -21.06
C VAL A 430 -31.64 2.50 -19.84
N LEU A 431 -31.03 1.52 -19.18
CA LEU A 431 -31.55 0.94 -17.94
C LEU A 431 -31.60 1.97 -16.80
N ALA A 432 -30.61 2.86 -16.70
CA ALA A 432 -30.60 3.94 -15.72
C ALA A 432 -31.73 4.95 -15.99
N ALA A 433 -31.99 5.28 -17.26
CA ALA A 433 -33.11 6.13 -17.67
C ALA A 433 -34.46 5.51 -17.30
N ARG A 434 -34.67 4.23 -17.62
CA ARG A 434 -35.90 3.48 -17.27
C ARG A 434 -36.11 3.34 -15.77
N SER A 435 -35.01 3.26 -15.02
CA SER A 435 -35.03 3.18 -13.55
C SER A 435 -35.10 4.55 -12.87
N ARG A 436 -35.30 5.64 -13.64
CA ARG A 436 -35.41 7.02 -13.15
C ARG A 436 -34.20 7.49 -12.33
N LEU A 437 -33.01 6.96 -12.62
CA LEU A 437 -31.76 7.29 -11.92
C LEU A 437 -31.03 8.52 -12.50
N GLY A 438 -31.63 9.20 -13.48
CA GLY A 438 -31.05 10.35 -14.17
C GLY A 438 -29.83 9.98 -15.02
N ALA A 439 -30.06 9.56 -16.27
CA ALA A 439 -29.03 9.04 -17.18
C ALA A 439 -27.77 9.93 -17.30
N GLY A 440 -27.94 11.25 -17.38
CA GLY A 440 -26.81 12.18 -17.45
C GLY A 440 -25.99 12.25 -16.16
N ALA A 441 -26.63 12.18 -15.00
CA ALA A 441 -25.94 12.14 -13.71
C ALA A 441 -25.23 10.81 -13.49
N PHE A 442 -25.88 9.70 -13.89
CA PHE A 442 -25.29 8.36 -13.87
C PHE A 442 -24.02 8.27 -14.72
N LEU A 443 -24.10 8.68 -15.99
CA LEU A 443 -22.93 8.68 -16.89
C LEU A 443 -21.82 9.60 -16.40
N ARG A 444 -22.14 10.83 -15.95
CA ARG A 444 -21.13 11.78 -15.47
C ARG A 444 -20.38 11.26 -14.24
N ARG A 445 -21.07 10.58 -13.32
CA ARG A 445 -20.43 9.95 -12.16
C ARG A 445 -19.53 8.78 -12.59
N GLY A 446 -20.02 7.90 -13.47
CA GLY A 446 -19.22 6.79 -14.01
C GLY A 446 -17.96 7.28 -14.74
N LEU A 447 -18.10 8.28 -15.62
CA LEU A 447 -16.99 8.91 -16.33
C LEU A 447 -16.03 9.60 -15.38
N GLY A 448 -16.51 10.29 -14.33
CA GLY A 448 -15.64 10.95 -13.35
C GLY A 448 -14.72 9.97 -12.61
N LEU A 449 -15.27 8.85 -12.11
CA LEU A 449 -14.46 7.81 -11.48
C LEU A 449 -13.53 7.13 -12.49
N CYS A 450 -14.03 6.76 -13.66
CA CYS A 450 -13.24 6.06 -14.67
C CYS A 450 -12.13 6.94 -15.27
N ALA A 451 -12.37 8.23 -15.50
CA ALA A 451 -11.35 9.15 -15.99
C ALA A 451 -10.22 9.34 -14.99
N PHE A 452 -10.51 9.35 -13.69
CA PHE A 452 -9.48 9.47 -12.66
C PHE A 452 -8.56 8.24 -12.59
N PHE A 453 -9.12 7.03 -12.70
CA PHE A 453 -8.36 5.78 -12.53
C PHE A 453 -7.91 5.11 -13.83
N ALA A 454 -8.78 5.03 -14.84
CA ALA A 454 -8.53 4.26 -16.05
C ALA A 454 -7.79 5.07 -17.12
N LEU A 455 -8.02 6.39 -17.22
CA LEU A 455 -7.38 7.22 -18.25
C LEU A 455 -5.85 7.26 -18.12
N PRO A 456 -5.24 7.45 -16.93
CA PRO A 456 -3.79 7.42 -16.80
C PRO A 456 -3.18 6.06 -17.16
N VAL A 457 -3.94 4.98 -16.97
CA VAL A 457 -3.52 3.60 -17.25
C VAL A 457 -3.68 3.27 -18.74
N SER A 458 -4.75 3.73 -19.40
CA SER A 458 -5.06 3.38 -20.78
C SER A 458 -4.43 4.34 -21.81
N ALA A 459 -4.24 5.61 -21.47
CA ALA A 459 -3.73 6.62 -22.40
C ALA A 459 -2.34 6.30 -22.98
N PRO A 460 -1.37 5.76 -22.21
CA PRO A 460 -0.06 5.40 -22.76
C PRO A 460 -0.12 4.36 -23.88
N LEU A 461 -1.13 3.48 -23.90
CA LEU A 461 -1.29 2.46 -24.94
C LEU A 461 -1.49 3.08 -26.33
N MET A 462 -2.04 4.30 -26.40
CA MET A 462 -2.24 5.01 -27.67
C MET A 462 -0.92 5.39 -28.36
N LEU A 463 0.17 5.47 -27.59
CA LEU A 463 1.47 5.91 -28.08
C LEU A 463 2.18 4.77 -28.81
N ARG A 464 2.78 5.09 -29.96
CA ARG A 464 3.56 4.13 -30.76
C ARG A 464 4.75 3.56 -29.98
N ALA A 465 5.31 4.30 -29.02
CA ALA A 465 6.35 3.81 -28.13
C ALA A 465 5.91 2.59 -27.28
N VAL A 466 4.61 2.45 -27.01
CA VAL A 466 4.04 1.36 -26.19
C VAL A 466 3.40 0.28 -27.06
N THR A 467 2.61 0.68 -28.07
CA THR A 467 1.96 -0.26 -28.99
C THR A 467 2.43 0.01 -30.41
N ASP A 468 3.26 -0.87 -30.95
CA ASP A 468 3.72 -0.78 -32.33
C ASP A 468 2.58 -1.05 -33.32
N GLY A 469 2.53 -0.25 -34.39
CA GLY A 469 1.51 -0.37 -35.43
C GLY A 469 1.46 0.84 -36.37
N PRO A 470 0.55 0.81 -37.37
CA PRO A 470 0.37 1.91 -38.30
C PRO A 470 -0.06 3.18 -37.57
N THR A 471 0.56 4.30 -37.91
CA THR A 471 0.31 5.60 -37.27
C THR A 471 -0.86 6.30 -37.93
N ILE A 472 -1.84 6.74 -37.12
CA ILE A 472 -2.96 7.55 -37.59
C ILE A 472 -2.57 9.04 -37.56
N LEU A 473 -1.89 9.45 -36.49
CA LEU A 473 -1.55 10.85 -36.24
C LEU A 473 -0.10 10.93 -35.76
N SER A 474 0.69 11.79 -36.41
CA SER A 474 2.07 12.07 -36.03
C SER A 474 2.18 13.55 -35.62
N LEU A 475 2.48 13.82 -34.34
CA LEU A 475 2.82 15.16 -33.84
C LEU A 475 4.34 15.38 -33.77
N GLY A 476 5.13 14.56 -34.46
CA GLY A 476 6.58 14.70 -34.58
C GLY A 476 7.30 13.38 -34.90
N ASP A 477 8.63 13.46 -35.05
CA ASP A 477 9.45 12.29 -35.42
C ASP A 477 9.70 11.32 -34.26
N SER A 478 9.43 11.74 -33.02
CA SER A 478 9.56 10.89 -31.83
C SER A 478 8.42 9.89 -31.73
N ARG A 479 8.75 8.63 -31.44
CA ARG A 479 7.78 7.53 -31.22
C ARG A 479 6.79 7.81 -30.08
N TRP A 480 7.09 8.76 -29.21
CA TRP A 480 6.23 9.22 -28.10
C TRP A 480 5.17 10.23 -28.53
N LEU A 481 5.34 10.87 -29.70
CA LEU A 481 4.40 11.85 -30.26
C LEU A 481 3.58 11.27 -31.42
N GLN A 482 3.67 9.95 -31.64
CA GLN A 482 2.94 9.24 -32.68
C GLN A 482 1.86 8.36 -32.07
N ILE A 483 0.64 8.46 -32.59
CA ILE A 483 -0.50 7.67 -32.15
C ILE A 483 -0.67 6.48 -33.08
N SER A 484 -0.60 5.26 -32.53
CA SER A 484 -0.80 4.03 -33.28
C SER A 484 -2.29 3.64 -33.32
N GLN A 485 -2.75 3.15 -34.47
CA GLN A 485 -4.11 2.63 -34.63
C GLN A 485 -4.45 1.49 -33.65
N PRO A 486 -3.63 0.42 -33.53
CA PRO A 486 -3.91 -0.64 -32.56
C PRO A 486 -3.86 -0.13 -31.11
N GLY A 487 -2.95 0.81 -30.81
CA GLY A 487 -2.85 1.44 -29.50
C GLY A 487 -4.07 2.26 -29.11
N LEU A 488 -4.62 3.03 -30.06
CA LEU A 488 -5.85 3.80 -29.87
C LEU A 488 -7.04 2.89 -29.58
N LEU A 489 -7.21 1.81 -30.37
CA LEU A 489 -8.30 0.85 -30.18
C LEU A 489 -8.17 0.12 -28.83
N ALA A 490 -6.96 -0.25 -28.42
CA ALA A 490 -6.69 -0.87 -27.13
C ALA A 490 -7.01 0.08 -25.96
N CYS A 491 -6.62 1.35 -26.06
CA CYS A 491 -6.95 2.38 -25.07
C CYS A 491 -8.47 2.55 -24.92
N VAL A 492 -9.19 2.72 -26.05
CA VAL A 492 -10.65 2.88 -26.04
C VAL A 492 -11.34 1.63 -25.48
N SER A 493 -10.89 0.44 -25.87
CA SER A 493 -11.41 -0.84 -25.35
C SER A 493 -11.23 -0.94 -23.85
N LEU A 494 -10.01 -0.70 -23.33
CA LEU A 494 -9.73 -0.77 -21.90
C LEU A 494 -10.53 0.27 -21.10
N PHE A 495 -10.61 1.51 -21.60
CA PHE A 495 -11.32 2.60 -20.95
C PHE A 495 -12.84 2.32 -20.88
N THR A 496 -13.45 1.94 -22.00
CA THR A 496 -14.89 1.66 -22.06
C THR A 496 -15.27 0.41 -21.27
N ARG A 497 -14.39 -0.59 -21.22
CA ARG A 497 -14.55 -1.79 -20.37
C ARG A 497 -14.54 -1.44 -18.89
N ALA A 498 -13.58 -0.63 -18.45
CA ALA A 498 -13.52 -0.15 -17.07
C ALA A 498 -14.75 0.70 -16.72
N LEU A 499 -15.19 1.56 -17.64
CA LEU A 499 -16.40 2.38 -17.49
C LEU A 499 -17.65 1.49 -17.32
N GLY A 500 -17.81 0.46 -18.14
CA GLY A 500 -18.93 -0.48 -18.05
C GLY A 500 -18.98 -1.22 -16.71
N ALA A 501 -17.83 -1.66 -16.19
CA ALA A 501 -17.73 -2.29 -14.88
C ALA A 501 -18.12 -1.34 -13.73
N VAL A 502 -17.62 -0.09 -13.77
CA VAL A 502 -17.99 0.94 -12.79
C VAL A 502 -19.49 1.24 -12.84
N MET A 503 -20.07 1.35 -14.05
CA MET A 503 -21.50 1.61 -14.22
C MET A 503 -22.37 0.43 -13.74
N LEU A 504 -21.95 -0.81 -13.93
CA LEU A 504 -22.63 -2.00 -13.38
C LEU A 504 -22.69 -1.97 -11.86
N ALA A 505 -21.55 -1.71 -11.21
CA ALA A 505 -21.48 -1.60 -9.76
C ALA A 505 -22.32 -0.41 -9.26
N GLN A 506 -22.24 0.74 -9.93
CA GLN A 506 -23.02 1.92 -9.59
C GLN A 506 -24.53 1.68 -9.73
N MET A 507 -24.97 0.92 -10.73
CA MET A 507 -26.37 0.57 -10.94
C MET A 507 -26.93 -0.18 -9.72
N LEU A 508 -26.19 -1.16 -9.20
CA LEU A 508 -26.60 -1.92 -8.02
C LEU A 508 -26.77 -0.99 -6.80
N THR A 509 -25.79 -0.13 -6.54
CA THR A 509 -25.78 0.78 -5.38
C THR A 509 -26.87 1.86 -5.45
N LEU A 510 -27.27 2.29 -6.65
CA LEU A 510 -28.32 3.31 -6.83
C LEU A 510 -29.73 2.73 -6.90
N SER A 511 -29.87 1.46 -7.28
CA SER A 511 -31.18 0.79 -7.46
C SER A 511 -31.59 -0.10 -6.28
N THR A 512 -30.69 -0.36 -5.34
CA THR A 512 -30.93 -1.29 -4.24
C THR A 512 -30.42 -0.70 -2.93
N PRO A 513 -31.26 -0.62 -1.88
CA PRO A 513 -30.82 -0.16 -0.56
C PRO A 513 -29.66 -1.00 -0.02
N TRP A 514 -28.71 -0.37 0.67
CA TRP A 514 -27.50 -1.07 1.13
C TRP A 514 -27.80 -2.26 2.05
N HIS A 515 -28.80 -2.12 2.92
CA HIS A 515 -29.22 -3.18 3.83
C HIS A 515 -29.80 -4.41 3.11
N GLU A 516 -30.42 -4.23 1.95
CA GLU A 516 -30.92 -5.33 1.11
C GLU A 516 -29.77 -6.01 0.36
N VAL A 517 -28.77 -5.25 -0.10
CA VAL A 517 -27.54 -5.82 -0.70
C VAL A 517 -26.82 -6.71 0.32
N LEU A 518 -26.65 -6.23 1.55
CA LEU A 518 -26.05 -7.02 2.64
C LEU A 518 -26.88 -8.28 2.95
N ALA A 519 -28.21 -8.18 2.93
CA ALA A 519 -29.08 -9.34 3.11
C ALA A 519 -28.98 -10.34 1.95
N ALA A 520 -28.83 -9.85 0.71
CA ALA A 520 -28.67 -10.66 -0.49
C ALA A 520 -27.36 -11.46 -0.49
N LEU A 521 -26.27 -10.93 0.08
CA LEU A 521 -25.00 -11.67 0.22
C LEU A 521 -25.16 -13.00 0.96
N ARG A 522 -26.18 -13.15 1.81
CA ARG A 522 -26.48 -14.41 2.51
C ARG A 522 -26.81 -15.56 1.56
N SER A 523 -27.42 -15.29 0.40
CA SER A 523 -27.67 -16.34 -0.60
C SER A 523 -26.42 -16.74 -1.39
N PHE A 524 -25.33 -15.97 -1.28
CA PHE A 524 -24.04 -16.22 -1.92
C PHE A 524 -23.02 -16.84 -0.95
N ALA A 525 -23.49 -17.61 0.04
CA ALA A 525 -22.68 -18.32 1.03
C ALA A 525 -21.80 -17.44 1.95
N VAL A 526 -22.02 -16.13 1.99
CA VAL A 526 -21.31 -15.24 2.93
C VAL A 526 -21.75 -15.55 4.37
N PRO A 527 -20.81 -15.78 5.32
CA PRO A 527 -21.16 -16.11 6.71
C PRO A 527 -22.02 -15.04 7.37
N ALA A 528 -23.05 -15.46 8.12
CA ALA A 528 -24.00 -14.56 8.76
C ALA A 528 -23.34 -13.55 9.74
N VAL A 529 -22.22 -13.92 10.35
CA VAL A 529 -21.43 -13.04 11.22
C VAL A 529 -20.85 -11.86 10.44
N VAL A 530 -20.31 -12.10 9.23
CA VAL A 530 -19.75 -11.04 8.38
C VAL A 530 -20.85 -10.05 7.99
N ILE A 531 -22.01 -10.56 7.57
CA ILE A 531 -23.16 -9.73 7.21
C ILE A 531 -23.64 -8.91 8.42
N ALA A 532 -23.72 -9.53 9.61
CA ALA A 532 -24.11 -8.84 10.82
C ALA A 532 -23.13 -7.73 11.20
N VAL A 533 -21.82 -7.98 11.14
CA VAL A 533 -20.79 -6.96 11.38
C VAL A 533 -20.95 -5.81 10.39
N LEU A 534 -21.02 -6.10 9.08
CA LEU A 534 -21.17 -5.06 8.03
C LEU A 534 -22.47 -4.25 8.19
N ALA A 535 -23.58 -4.89 8.51
CA ALA A 535 -24.86 -4.23 8.72
C ALA A 535 -24.83 -3.31 9.96
N MET A 536 -24.20 -3.76 11.04
CA MET A 536 -24.02 -2.96 12.24
C MET A 536 -23.06 -1.80 11.98
N THR A 537 -21.95 -2.03 11.29
CA THR A 537 -21.02 -0.98 10.86
C THR A 537 -21.75 0.10 10.07
N TYR A 538 -22.54 -0.28 9.05
CA TYR A 538 -23.31 0.68 8.27
C TYR A 538 -24.30 1.48 9.13
N ARG A 539 -25.05 0.81 10.02
CA ARG A 539 -25.98 1.48 10.94
C ARG A 539 -25.27 2.49 11.84
N TYR A 540 -24.12 2.12 12.39
CA TYR A 540 -23.41 2.95 13.37
C TYR A 540 -22.50 4.00 12.76
N ILE A 541 -22.08 3.87 11.50
CA ILE A 541 -21.38 4.96 10.78
C ILE A 541 -22.21 6.25 10.82
N ALA A 542 -23.52 6.17 10.57
CA ALA A 542 -24.38 7.35 10.62
C ALA A 542 -24.46 7.99 12.03
N VAL A 543 -24.45 7.16 13.07
CA VAL A 543 -24.45 7.61 14.48
C VAL A 543 -23.12 8.29 14.82
N LEU A 544 -22.00 7.69 14.43
CA LEU A 544 -20.65 8.22 14.69
C LEU A 544 -20.39 9.51 13.90
N VAL A 545 -20.89 9.62 12.67
CA VAL A 545 -20.78 10.85 11.87
C VAL A 545 -21.56 12.00 12.52
N ARG A 546 -22.76 11.75 13.06
CA ARG A 546 -23.50 12.77 13.84
C ARG A 546 -22.75 13.19 15.09
N ALA A 547 -22.21 12.23 15.85
CA ALA A 547 -21.39 12.54 17.02
C ALA A 547 -20.14 13.36 16.67
N ALA A 548 -19.54 13.09 15.51
CA ALA A 548 -18.41 13.85 14.99
C ALA A 548 -18.82 15.28 14.64
N ASP A 549 -19.94 15.45 13.93
CA ASP A 549 -20.49 16.76 13.57
C ASP A 549 -20.80 17.60 14.81
N GLU A 550 -21.49 17.03 15.80
CA GLU A 550 -21.77 17.70 17.08
C GLU A 550 -20.49 18.12 17.81
N ALA A 551 -19.46 17.26 17.84
CA ALA A 551 -18.18 17.58 18.45
C ALA A 551 -17.46 18.74 17.74
N PHE A 552 -17.48 18.76 16.40
CA PHE A 552 -16.90 19.85 15.61
C PHE A 552 -17.68 21.16 15.74
N VAL A 553 -19.01 21.10 15.74
CA VAL A 553 -19.89 22.26 16.01
C VAL A 553 -19.61 22.83 17.39
N ALA A 554 -19.62 22.00 18.43
CA ALA A 554 -19.37 22.41 19.81
C ALA A 554 -18.00 23.08 19.96
N ARG A 555 -16.98 22.58 19.25
CA ARG A 555 -15.65 23.18 19.27
C ARG A 555 -15.60 24.52 18.54
N ARG A 556 -16.25 24.62 17.39
CA ARG A 556 -16.34 25.87 16.63
C ARG A 556 -17.01 26.97 17.46
N SER A 557 -18.07 26.63 18.19
CA SER A 557 -18.76 27.57 19.08
C SER A 557 -17.90 28.08 20.25
N ARG A 558 -16.83 27.37 20.62
CA ARG A 558 -15.89 27.77 21.70
C ARG A 558 -14.60 28.40 21.18
N THR A 559 -14.44 28.54 19.87
CA THR A 559 -13.22 29.06 19.25
C THR A 559 -13.45 30.50 18.83
N VAL A 560 -12.61 31.40 19.31
CA VAL A 560 -12.57 32.81 18.88
C VAL A 560 -11.29 33.00 18.05
N GLY A 561 -11.38 33.63 16.88
CA GLY A 561 -10.23 33.83 16.00
C GLY A 561 -9.86 32.61 15.13
N SER A 562 -8.76 32.73 14.38
CA SER A 562 -8.28 31.67 13.49
C SER A 562 -7.39 30.68 14.23
N ILE A 563 -7.58 29.39 13.98
CA ILE A 563 -6.72 28.34 14.54
C ILE A 563 -5.58 28.05 13.55
N PRO A 564 -4.31 28.07 13.99
CA PRO A 564 -3.19 27.59 13.19
C PRO A 564 -3.40 26.14 12.71
N THR A 565 -2.95 25.81 11.50
CA THR A 565 -3.16 24.49 10.90
C THR A 565 -2.62 23.32 11.74
N GLY A 566 -1.52 23.53 12.49
CA GLY A 566 -0.99 22.53 13.42
C GLY A 566 -1.97 22.21 14.55
N THR A 567 -2.48 23.23 15.23
CA THR A 567 -3.46 23.09 16.32
C THR A 567 -4.78 22.51 15.81
N ALA A 568 -5.21 22.90 14.60
CA ALA A 568 -6.40 22.34 13.96
C ALA A 568 -6.27 20.83 13.67
N ARG A 569 -5.08 20.36 13.28
CA ARG A 569 -4.80 18.92 13.10
C ARG A 569 -4.78 18.16 14.42
N GLY A 570 -4.16 18.73 15.46
CA GLY A 570 -4.17 18.15 16.80
C GLY A 570 -5.59 17.99 17.36
N LEU A 571 -6.46 18.97 17.07
CA LEU A 571 -7.87 18.93 17.42
C LEU A 571 -8.66 17.84 16.69
N VAL A 572 -8.41 17.64 15.39
CA VAL A 572 -9.00 16.50 14.67
C VAL A 572 -8.52 15.18 15.27
N GLY A 573 -7.25 15.09 15.66
CA GLY A 573 -6.71 13.93 16.37
C GLY A 573 -7.42 13.65 17.70
N SER A 574 -7.65 14.68 18.52
CA SER A 574 -8.37 14.50 19.79
C SER A 574 -9.86 14.16 19.58
N ALA A 575 -10.49 14.72 18.55
CA ALA A 575 -11.85 14.35 18.16
C ALA A 575 -11.93 12.88 17.70
N MET A 576 -10.96 12.40 16.92
CA MET A 576 -10.88 10.99 16.52
C MET A 576 -10.72 10.07 17.73
N GLY A 577 -9.87 10.42 18.69
CA GLY A 577 -9.70 9.66 19.94
C GLY A 577 -10.98 9.60 20.76
N ALA A 578 -11.66 10.73 20.93
CA ALA A 578 -12.94 10.80 21.62
C ALA A 578 -14.04 9.98 20.92
N LEU A 579 -14.10 10.05 19.59
CA LEU A 579 -15.04 9.25 18.78
C LEU A 579 -14.74 7.75 18.88
N PHE A 580 -13.47 7.36 18.91
CA PHE A 580 -13.09 5.96 19.10
C PHE A 580 -13.53 5.44 20.47
N GLY A 581 -13.28 6.20 21.55
CA GLY A 581 -13.77 5.84 22.89
C GLY A 581 -15.29 5.70 22.93
N ARG A 582 -16.01 6.62 22.27
CA ARG A 582 -17.47 6.56 22.14
C ARG A 582 -17.95 5.36 21.31
N ALA A 583 -17.22 4.97 20.27
CA ALA A 583 -17.53 3.79 19.46
C ALA A 583 -17.34 2.48 20.25
N MET A 584 -16.30 2.40 21.09
CA MET A 584 -16.06 1.24 21.96
C MET A 584 -17.17 1.09 23.00
N ALA A 585 -17.52 2.18 23.71
CA ALA A 585 -18.62 2.16 24.68
C ALA A 585 -19.95 1.78 24.01
N LEU A 586 -20.23 2.34 22.82
CA LEU A 586 -21.42 1.99 22.05
C LEU A 586 -21.43 0.52 21.63
N ALA A 587 -20.27 -0.07 21.32
CA ALA A 587 -20.19 -1.48 20.95
C ALA A 587 -20.57 -2.40 22.12
N GLU A 588 -20.11 -2.08 23.34
CA GLU A 588 -20.46 -2.81 24.57
C GLU A 588 -21.96 -2.67 24.90
N GLU A 589 -22.48 -1.44 24.95
CA GLU A 589 -23.90 -1.17 25.23
C GLU A 589 -24.84 -1.91 24.26
N VAL A 590 -24.46 -1.92 22.98
CA VAL A 590 -25.26 -2.57 21.93
C VAL A 590 -25.15 -4.08 22.03
N HIS A 591 -23.98 -4.61 22.35
CA HIS A 591 -23.79 -6.03 22.58
C HIS A 591 -24.65 -6.51 23.75
N ASP A 592 -24.60 -5.82 24.89
CA ASP A 592 -25.37 -6.15 26.09
C ASP A 592 -26.87 -6.08 25.81
N ALA A 593 -27.32 -5.04 25.11
CA ALA A 593 -28.72 -4.92 24.68
C ALA A 593 -29.15 -6.05 23.72
N MET A 594 -28.24 -6.53 22.87
CA MET A 594 -28.51 -7.67 21.98
C MET A 594 -28.62 -8.97 22.77
N VAL A 595 -27.71 -9.23 23.71
CA VAL A 595 -27.73 -10.41 24.58
C VAL A 595 -29.01 -10.43 25.43
N ALA A 596 -29.38 -9.30 26.03
CA ALA A 596 -30.62 -9.15 26.80
C ALA A 596 -31.90 -9.44 25.98
N ARG A 597 -31.85 -9.23 24.65
CA ARG A 597 -32.94 -9.55 23.72
C ARG A 597 -32.88 -10.98 23.16
N GLY A 598 -32.02 -11.83 23.69
CA GLY A 598 -31.89 -13.23 23.27
C GLY A 598 -31.09 -13.42 21.98
N TRP A 599 -30.01 -12.65 21.79
CA TRP A 599 -29.14 -12.80 20.63
C TRP A 599 -28.47 -14.18 20.58
N THR A 600 -28.68 -14.90 19.47
CA THR A 600 -28.17 -16.26 19.24
C THR A 600 -27.07 -16.30 18.16
N GLY A 601 -26.40 -15.18 17.90
CA GLY A 601 -25.40 -15.08 16.83
C GLY A 601 -25.98 -14.88 15.41
N ARG A 602 -27.31 -14.75 15.28
CA ARG A 602 -27.99 -14.54 13.98
C ARG A 602 -28.98 -13.39 14.07
N ALA A 603 -28.84 -12.42 13.17
CA ALA A 603 -29.83 -11.36 12.99
C ALA A 603 -31.12 -11.93 12.38
N ARG A 604 -32.25 -11.76 13.07
CA ARG A 604 -33.58 -12.07 12.56
C ARG A 604 -34.22 -10.78 12.07
N SER A 605 -34.61 -10.74 10.80
CA SER A 605 -35.37 -9.63 10.22
C SER A 605 -36.83 -10.03 10.02
N LEU A 606 -37.75 -9.08 10.21
CA LEU A 606 -39.18 -9.26 9.98
C LEU A 606 -39.54 -9.28 8.48
N ALA A 607 -38.68 -8.72 7.62
CA ALA A 607 -38.90 -8.66 6.18
C ALA A 607 -38.61 -10.03 5.53
N LYS A 608 -39.68 -10.75 5.15
CA LYS A 608 -39.58 -11.98 4.34
C LYS A 608 -39.71 -11.63 2.86
N HIS A 609 -38.59 -11.33 2.19
CA HIS A 609 -38.59 -11.20 0.73
C HIS A 609 -38.73 -12.59 0.10
N ARG A 610 -39.89 -12.84 -0.54
CA ARG A 610 -40.14 -14.03 -1.35
C ARG A 610 -39.83 -13.69 -2.80
N LEU A 611 -39.00 -14.51 -3.46
CA LEU A 611 -38.71 -14.37 -4.88
C LEU A 611 -40.01 -14.52 -5.68
N SER A 612 -40.37 -13.49 -6.45
CA SER A 612 -41.48 -13.52 -7.38
C SER A 612 -41.03 -14.09 -8.73
N TRP A 613 -41.99 -14.63 -9.50
CA TRP A 613 -41.76 -15.03 -10.89
C TRP A 613 -41.29 -13.86 -11.76
N SER A 614 -41.73 -12.63 -11.46
CA SER A 614 -41.27 -11.41 -12.13
C SER A 614 -39.77 -11.14 -11.88
N ASP A 615 -39.26 -11.46 -10.69
CA ASP A 615 -37.85 -11.29 -10.35
C ASP A 615 -36.99 -12.28 -11.13
N LEU A 616 -37.45 -13.54 -11.20
CA LEU A 616 -36.76 -14.57 -11.95
C LEU A 616 -36.71 -14.23 -13.44
N ALA A 617 -37.83 -13.79 -14.02
CA ALA A 617 -37.90 -13.36 -15.43
C ALA A 617 -36.96 -12.18 -15.73
N ALA A 618 -36.88 -11.19 -14.84
CA ALA A 618 -35.94 -10.08 -14.97
C ALA A 618 -34.48 -10.54 -14.88
N GLY A 619 -34.19 -11.47 -13.96
CA GLY A 619 -32.87 -12.09 -13.81
C GLY A 619 -32.43 -12.85 -15.06
N THR A 620 -33.30 -13.73 -15.57
CA THR A 620 -33.03 -14.50 -16.78
C THR A 620 -32.85 -13.59 -18.00
N ALA A 621 -33.68 -12.55 -18.15
CA ALA A 621 -33.53 -11.59 -19.24
C ALA A 621 -32.17 -10.85 -19.16
N GLY A 622 -31.75 -10.45 -17.96
CA GLY A 622 -30.45 -9.82 -17.72
C GLY A 622 -29.27 -10.75 -18.07
N LEU A 623 -29.32 -12.01 -17.62
CA LEU A 623 -28.28 -13.01 -17.92
C LEU A 623 -28.24 -13.36 -19.42
N CYS A 624 -29.39 -13.53 -20.07
CA CYS A 624 -29.45 -13.75 -21.52
C CYS A 624 -28.88 -12.57 -22.29
N GLY A 625 -29.20 -11.32 -21.89
CA GLY A 625 -28.62 -10.12 -22.51
C GLY A 625 -27.10 -10.07 -22.39
N LEU A 626 -26.56 -10.41 -21.22
CA LEU A 626 -25.12 -10.50 -21.01
C LEU A 626 -24.46 -11.64 -21.81
N ALA A 627 -25.12 -12.80 -21.91
CA ALA A 627 -24.64 -13.92 -22.70
C ALA A 627 -24.63 -13.60 -24.20
N ILE A 628 -25.68 -12.96 -24.71
CA ILE A 628 -25.74 -12.47 -26.10
C ILE A 628 -24.61 -11.48 -26.35
N LEU A 629 -24.40 -10.51 -25.45
CA LEU A 629 -23.30 -9.56 -25.57
C LEU A 629 -21.93 -10.26 -25.62
N TYR A 630 -21.72 -11.26 -24.77
CA TYR A 630 -20.48 -12.04 -24.75
C TYR A 630 -20.28 -12.84 -26.04
N VAL A 631 -21.34 -13.47 -26.57
CA VAL A 631 -21.28 -14.20 -27.84
C VAL A 631 -21.01 -13.25 -29.00
N LEU A 632 -21.69 -12.09 -29.05
CA LEU A 632 -21.43 -11.06 -30.06
C LEU A 632 -19.97 -10.58 -30.02
N ASP A 633 -19.40 -10.39 -28.83
CA ASP A 633 -17.98 -10.04 -28.67
C ASP A 633 -17.02 -11.12 -29.19
N ARG A 634 -17.43 -12.39 -29.14
CA ARG A 634 -16.63 -13.51 -29.66
C ARG A 634 -16.80 -13.70 -31.16
N LEU A 635 -17.96 -13.35 -31.72
CA LEU A 635 -18.25 -13.38 -33.15
C LEU A 635 -17.70 -12.18 -33.91
N SER A 636 -17.40 -11.08 -33.21
CA SER A 636 -16.72 -9.90 -33.76
C SER A 636 -15.19 -10.04 -33.81
N ALA A 637 -14.64 -11.18 -33.37
CA ALA A 637 -13.25 -11.59 -33.61
C ALA A 637 -13.18 -12.30 -34.96
#